data_AF-A0A533V7H5-F1
#
_entry.id   AF-A0A533V7H5-F1
#
_cell.length_a   1.000
_cell.length_b   1.000
_cell.length_c   1.000
_cell.angle_alpha   90.00
_cell.angle_beta   90.00
_cell.angle_gamma   90.00
#
_symmetry.space_group_name_H-M   'P 1'
#
loop_
_entity.id
_entity.type
_entity.pdbx_description
1 polymer ?
#
loop_
_entity_poly.entity_id
_entity_poly.type
_entity_poly.pdbx_seq_one_letter_code
_entity_poly.pdbx_strand_id
1 'polypeptide(L)'
;MPNLDQETYSVHFARFASKFEKHLLNHGVSCSEADIIIEDSSTIFFDRLNKPKKTFLKLFKKEDPMSLFIESASHAVQKHLPEAQKSFGSYKAIEDCLN
;
A
#
# COMPACT_ATOMS: atom_id res chain seq x y z
N MET A 1 5.86 -25.65 1.63
CA MET A 1 4.81 -25.28 0.67
C MET A 1 4.81 -23.77 0.57
N PRO A 2 4.84 -23.16 -0.62
CA PRO A 2 4.66 -21.72 -0.73
C PRO A 2 3.34 -21.36 -0.05
N ASN A 3 3.36 -20.30 0.75
CA ASN A 3 2.19 -19.83 1.45
C ASN A 3 1.26 -19.24 0.39
N LEU A 4 0.25 -19.99 -0.08
CA LEU A 4 -0.69 -19.56 -1.14
C LEU A 4 -1.30 -18.17 -0.88
N ASP A 5 -1.38 -17.79 0.40
CA ASP A 5 -1.80 -16.46 0.81
C ASP A 5 -0.78 -15.40 0.37
N GLN A 6 0.52 -15.61 0.57
CA GLN A 6 1.54 -14.64 0.19
C GLN A 6 1.59 -14.37 -1.31
N GLU A 7 1.48 -15.41 -2.16
CA GLU A 7 1.42 -15.24 -3.61
C GLU A 7 0.19 -14.43 -4.04
N THR A 8 -0.96 -14.70 -3.42
CA THR A 8 -2.20 -13.96 -3.68
C THR A 8 -2.05 -12.48 -3.31
N TYR A 9 -1.47 -12.18 -2.15
CA TYR A 9 -1.22 -10.80 -1.71
C TYR A 9 -0.19 -10.10 -2.61
N SER A 10 0.83 -10.81 -3.11
CA SER A 10 1.78 -10.26 -4.10
C SER A 10 1.09 -9.87 -5.41
N VAL A 11 0.16 -10.68 -5.91
CA VAL A 11 -0.63 -10.35 -7.11
C VAL A 11 -1.50 -9.11 -6.88
N HIS A 12 -2.16 -9.02 -5.71
CA HIS A 12 -2.92 -7.82 -5.35
C HIS A 12 -2.03 -6.59 -5.25
N PHE A 13 -0.90 -6.70 -4.55
CA PHE A 13 0.06 -5.61 -4.41
C PHE A 13 0.51 -5.09 -5.77
N ALA A 14 0.94 -5.97 -6.68
CA ALA A 14 1.40 -5.57 -8.01
C ALA A 14 0.32 -4.81 -8.80
N ARG A 15 -0.94 -5.26 -8.74
CA ARG A 15 -2.07 -4.59 -9.39
C ARG A 15 -2.32 -3.19 -8.82
N PHE A 16 -2.31 -3.08 -7.50
CA PHE A 16 -2.52 -1.80 -6.82
C PHE A 16 -1.35 -0.85 -7.03
N ALA A 17 -0.11 -1.35 -6.96
CA ALA A 17 1.10 -0.58 -7.20
C ALA A 17 1.10 0.05 -8.60
N SER A 18 0.71 -0.69 -9.64
CA SER A 18 0.63 -0.13 -11.00
C SER A 18 -0.40 1.01 -11.13
N LYS A 19 -1.58 0.86 -10.50
CA LYS A 19 -2.58 1.94 -10.48
C LYS A 19 -2.07 3.16 -9.70
N PHE A 20 -1.43 2.91 -8.57
CA PHE A 20 -0.92 3.93 -7.68
C PHE A 20 0.28 4.68 -8.27
N GLU A 21 1.20 3.98 -8.94
CA GLU A 21 2.30 4.58 -9.70
C GLU A 21 1.75 5.60 -10.70
N LYS A 22 0.80 5.17 -11.54
CA LYS A 22 0.16 6.05 -12.52
C LYS A 22 -0.52 7.25 -11.84
N HIS A 23 -1.14 7.05 -10.69
CA HIS A 23 -1.75 8.12 -9.90
C HIS A 23 -0.72 9.14 -9.42
N LEU A 24 0.44 8.70 -8.91
CA LEU A 24 1.54 9.59 -8.52
C LEU A 24 2.08 10.39 -9.71
N LEU A 25 2.35 9.70 -10.83
CA LEU A 25 2.86 10.33 -12.06
C LEU A 25 1.89 11.38 -12.61
N ASN A 26 0.58 11.09 -12.61
CA ASN A 26 -0.46 12.04 -13.03
C ASN A 26 -0.51 13.31 -12.17
N HIS A 27 -0.01 13.25 -10.93
CA HIS A 27 0.08 14.38 -10.01
C HIS A 27 1.46 15.04 -10.02
N GLY A 28 2.33 14.70 -10.98
CA GLY A 28 3.62 15.34 -11.19
C GLY A 28 4.75 14.81 -10.32
N VAL A 29 4.55 13.70 -9.61
CA VAL A 29 5.63 12.98 -8.92
C VAL A 29 6.56 12.38 -9.96
N SER A 30 7.88 12.49 -9.77
CA SER A 30 8.84 11.89 -10.71
C SER A 30 8.84 10.36 -10.63
N CYS A 31 9.25 9.67 -11.69
CA CYS A 31 9.35 8.20 -11.67
C CYS A 31 10.23 7.69 -10.53
N SER A 32 11.38 8.33 -10.28
CA SER A 32 12.28 7.94 -9.19
C SER A 32 11.66 8.07 -7.81
N GLU A 33 10.85 9.11 -7.58
CA GLU A 33 10.13 9.27 -6.31
C GLU A 33 8.99 8.26 -6.19
N ALA A 34 8.27 8.00 -7.28
CA ALA A 34 7.22 6.99 -7.31
C ALA A 34 7.78 5.59 -7.01
N ASP A 35 8.92 5.22 -7.58
CA ASP A 35 9.61 3.96 -7.32
C ASP A 35 9.96 3.81 -5.82
N ILE A 36 10.54 4.85 -5.21
CA ILE A 36 10.87 4.86 -3.78
C ILE A 36 9.62 4.70 -2.91
N ILE A 37 8.54 5.42 -3.24
CA ILE A 37 7.27 5.32 -2.51
C ILE A 37 6.68 3.92 -2.62
N ILE A 38 6.71 3.30 -3.81
CA ILE A 38 6.19 1.95 -4.03
C ILE A 38 7.04 0.91 -3.30
N GLU A 39 8.37 1.04 -3.32
CA GLU A 39 9.29 0.16 -2.60
C GLU A 39 9.01 0.21 -1.08
N ASP A 40 8.93 1.41 -0.50
CA ASP A 40 8.60 1.58 0.92
C ASP A 40 7.20 1.05 1.25
N SER A 41 6.22 1.28 0.37
CA SER A 41 4.87 0.72 0.50
C SER A 41 4.89 -0.81 0.53
N SER A 42 5.71 -1.44 -0.32
CA SER A 42 5.86 -2.90 -0.36
C SER A 42 6.42 -3.44 0.94
N THR A 43 7.45 -2.78 1.49
CA THR A 43 8.06 -3.15 2.76
C THR A 43 7.03 -3.11 3.88
N ILE A 44 6.26 -2.03 3.99
CA ILE A 44 5.22 -1.87 5.02
C ILE A 44 4.10 -2.92 4.84
N PHE A 45 3.66 -3.14 3.60
CA PHE A 45 2.58 -4.07 3.27
C PHE A 45 2.91 -5.50 3.68
N PHE A 46 4.07 -6.01 3.26
CA PHE A 46 4.49 -7.38 3.57
C PHE A 46 4.95 -7.54 5.02
N ASP A 47 5.52 -6.50 5.65
CA ASP A 47 5.81 -6.52 7.08
C ASP A 47 4.55 -6.73 7.91
N ARG A 48 3.47 -6.02 7.57
CA ARG A 48 2.19 -6.14 8.27
C ARG A 48 1.52 -7.48 8.02
N LEU A 49 1.58 -7.98 6.79
CA LEU A 49 1.07 -9.32 6.45
C LEU A 49 1.75 -10.42 7.29
N ASN A 50 3.06 -10.26 7.56
CA ASN A 50 3.87 -11.23 8.29
C ASN A 50 3.87 -11.01 9.81
N LYS A 51 3.39 -9.87 10.32
CA LYS A 51 3.32 -9.58 11.76
C LYS A 51 1.92 -9.89 12.30
N PRO A 52 1.73 -10.97 13.08
CA PRO A 52 0.45 -11.18 13.77
C PRO A 52 0.20 -10.01 14.74
N LYS A 53 -0.92 -9.30 14.59
CA LYS A 53 -1.34 -8.29 15.58
C LYS A 53 -1.36 -8.96 16.96
N LYS A 54 -0.67 -8.36 17.94
CA LYS A 54 -0.54 -8.83 19.35
C LYS A 54 -1.88 -8.81 20.13
N THR A 55 -3.02 -8.90 19.46
CA THR A 55 -4.33 -8.77 20.08
C THR A 55 -4.83 -10.15 20.48
N PHE A 56 -4.67 -10.47 21.77
CA PHE A 56 -4.94 -11.75 22.43
C PHE A 56 -6.38 -12.31 22.33
N LEU A 57 -7.29 -11.74 21.57
CA LEU A 57 -8.62 -12.31 21.33
C LEU A 57 -9.16 -11.79 20.01
N LYS A 58 -9.16 -12.65 18.97
CA LYS A 58 -10.25 -12.87 18.00
C LYS A 58 -9.69 -13.46 16.72
N LEU A 59 -10.32 -14.55 16.28
CA LEU A 59 -10.46 -15.03 14.90
C LEU A 59 -9.66 -14.20 13.89
N PHE A 60 -8.56 -14.77 13.38
CA PHE A 60 -7.74 -14.18 12.32
C PHE A 60 -8.56 -14.06 11.03
N LYS A 61 -9.38 -13.00 10.91
CA LYS A 61 -9.84 -12.56 9.60
C LYS A 61 -8.61 -12.02 8.87
N LYS A 62 -8.29 -12.62 7.73
CA LYS A 62 -7.30 -12.09 6.79
C LYS A 62 -7.62 -10.62 6.51
N GLU A 63 -6.64 -9.74 6.60
CA GLU A 63 -6.83 -8.33 6.29
C GLU A 63 -7.16 -8.17 4.80
N ASP A 64 -8.13 -7.32 4.48
CA ASP A 64 -8.44 -6.99 3.09
C ASP A 64 -7.19 -6.39 2.40
N PRO A 65 -6.72 -6.95 1.27
CA PRO A 65 -5.47 -6.52 0.64
C PRO A 65 -5.54 -5.07 0.13
N MET A 66 -6.72 -4.56 -0.23
CA MET A 66 -6.87 -3.18 -0.68
C MET A 66 -6.66 -2.20 0.48
N SER A 67 -7.32 -2.45 1.61
CA SER A 67 -7.16 -1.68 2.85
C SER A 67 -5.71 -1.69 3.34
N LEU A 68 -5.07 -2.86 3.32
CA LEU A 68 -3.67 -3.00 3.69
C LEU A 68 -2.74 -2.20 2.76
N PHE A 69 -3.02 -2.21 1.46
CA PHE A 69 -2.28 -1.42 0.48
C PHE A 69 -2.46 0.08 0.73
N ILE A 70 -3.70 0.57 0.90
CA ILE A 70 -3.97 2.00 1.10
C ILE A 70 -3.26 2.51 2.35
N GLU A 71 -3.30 1.76 3.46
CA GLU A 71 -2.59 2.15 4.68
C GLU A 71 -1.06 2.19 4.48
N SER A 72 -0.52 1.22 3.74
CA SER A 72 0.92 1.14 3.46
C SER A 72 1.38 2.27 2.54
N ALA A 73 0.63 2.52 1.46
CA ALA A 73 0.86 3.59 0.49
C ALA A 73 0.72 4.98 1.11
N SER A 74 -0.33 5.19 1.91
CA SER A 74 -0.53 6.46 2.63
C SER A 74 0.64 6.74 3.57
N HIS A 75 1.14 5.74 4.30
CA HIS A 75 2.29 5.93 5.19
C HIS A 75 3.57 6.24 4.41
N ALA A 76 3.83 5.55 3.29
CA ALA A 76 4.97 5.85 2.43
C ALA A 76 4.89 7.27 1.84
N VAL A 77 3.71 7.69 1.36
CA VAL A 77 3.50 9.06 0.86
C VAL A 77 3.67 10.08 1.97
N GLN A 78 3.16 9.85 3.18
CA GLN A 78 3.35 10.76 4.29
C GLN A 78 4.84 10.97 4.62
N LYS A 79 5.65 9.91 4.51
CA LYS A 79 7.08 9.95 4.77
C LYS A 79 7.85 10.73 3.71
N HIS A 80 7.52 10.55 2.43
CA HIS A 80 8.28 11.12 1.30
C HIS A 80 7.72 12.44 0.77
N LEU A 81 6.40 12.62 0.82
CA LEU A 81 5.65 13.77 0.31
C LEU A 81 4.56 14.19 1.32
N PRO A 82 4.94 14.68 2.52
CA PRO A 82 4.00 14.96 3.60
C PRO A 82 2.90 15.96 3.21
N GLU A 83 3.17 16.89 2.30
CA GLU A 83 2.21 17.85 1.76
C GLU A 83 1.10 17.19 0.91
N ALA A 84 1.40 16.06 0.26
CA ALA A 84 0.43 15.33 -0.55
C ALA A 84 -0.69 14.66 0.27
N GLN A 85 -0.50 14.52 1.59
CA GLN A 85 -1.50 13.95 2.51
C GLN A 85 -2.82 14.73 2.55
N LYS A 86 -2.80 16.01 2.18
CA LYS A 86 -4.00 16.85 2.08
C LYS A 86 -4.67 16.80 0.70
N SER A 87 -4.14 16.01 -0.23
CA SER A 87 -4.60 15.93 -1.61
C SER A 87 -4.52 14.47 -2.12
N PHE A 88 -3.71 14.21 -3.15
CA PHE A 88 -3.63 12.95 -3.88
C PHE A 88 -3.00 11.82 -3.06
N GLY A 89 -2.27 12.14 -1.99
CA GLY A 89 -1.66 11.20 -1.06
C GLY A 89 -2.55 10.78 0.11
N SER A 90 -3.74 11.36 0.23
CA SER A 90 -4.68 11.00 1.31
C SER A 90 -5.21 9.58 1.15
N TYR A 91 -5.63 8.95 2.27
CA TYR A 91 -6.25 7.63 2.25
C TYR A 91 -7.38 7.54 1.20
N LYS A 92 -8.25 8.56 1.17
CA LYS A 92 -9.41 8.58 0.27
C LYS A 92 -8.99 8.68 -1.20
N ALA A 93 -8.01 9.54 -1.52
CA ALA A 93 -7.53 9.68 -2.88
C ALA A 93 -6.83 8.42 -3.40
N ILE A 94 -6.10 7.72 -2.52
CA ILE A 94 -5.49 6.43 -2.84
C ILE A 94 -6.58 5.36 -3.02
N GLU A 95 -7.58 5.29 -2.14
CA GLU A 95 -8.73 4.39 -2.32
C GLU A 95 -9.43 4.60 -3.66
N ASP A 96 -9.68 5.86 -4.04
CA ASP A 96 -10.35 6.23 -5.28
C ASP A 96 -9.56 5.81 -6.52
N CYS A 97 -8.22 5.86 -6.48
CA CYS A 97 -7.39 5.47 -7.63
C CYS A 97 -7.26 3.96 -7.82
N LEU A 98 -7.56 3.16 -6.79
CA LEU A 98 -7.47 1.71 -6.82
C LEU A 98 -8.75 1.01 -7.30
N ASN A 99 -9.89 1.71 -7.29
CA ASN A 99 -11.14 1.26 -7.92
C ASN A 99 -11.05 1.30 -9.45
#